data_AF-A0A1V5YYP3-F1
#
_entry.id   AF-A0A1V5YYP3-F1
#
_cell.length_a   1.000
_cell.length_b   1.000
_cell.length_c   1.000
_cell.angle_alpha   90.00
_cell.angle_beta   90.00
_cell.angle_gamma   90.00
#
_symmetry.space_group_name_H-M   'P 1'
#
loop_
_entity.id
_entity.type
_entity.pdbx_description
1 polymer ?
#
loop_
_entity_poly.entity_id
_entity_poly.type
_entity_poly.pdbx_seq_one_letter_code
_entity_poly.pdbx_strand_id
1 'polypeptide(L)'
;MESNKLWLNKDDRTLIRKKKNGRLIACWVCPCCRPRVIASKITNRSNGTETWTLTAYQGDKIGLPGGQWRIRDVGEAHHNNPEASCSGSQYYTGTIDENGKLTGLPDKFVSNYSYNGYMELQQGCVQEDGSVKWPCPNG
;
A
#
# COMPACT_ATOMS: atom_id res chain seq x y z
N MET A 1 -20.45 -22.90 -2.28
CA MET A 1 -19.02 -22.58 -2.45
C MET A 1 -18.80 -22.14 -3.89
N GLU A 2 -18.83 -20.83 -4.17
CA GLU A 2 -18.60 -20.36 -5.54
C GLU A 2 -17.11 -20.36 -5.87
N SER A 3 -16.76 -20.99 -7.00
CA SER A 3 -15.38 -21.11 -7.47
C SER A 3 -14.75 -19.75 -7.73
N ASN A 4 -13.69 -19.42 -6.98
CA ASN A 4 -12.72 -18.40 -7.38
C ASN A 4 -12.03 -18.91 -8.65
N LYS A 5 -12.58 -18.60 -9.83
CA LYS A 5 -11.88 -18.90 -11.09
C LYS A 5 -10.65 -18.01 -11.19
N LEU A 6 -9.51 -18.66 -11.32
CA LEU A 6 -8.20 -18.07 -11.54
C LEU A 6 -7.77 -18.50 -12.94
N TRP A 7 -7.42 -17.53 -13.78
CA TRP A 7 -6.92 -17.78 -15.12
C TRP A 7 -5.45 -17.39 -15.17
N LEU A 8 -4.65 -18.13 -15.93
CA LEU A 8 -3.28 -17.78 -16.25
C LEU A 8 -3.27 -17.32 -17.70
N ASN A 9 -2.88 -16.07 -17.94
CA ASN A 9 -2.56 -15.61 -19.27
C ASN A 9 -1.34 -16.40 -19.77
N LYS A 10 -1.50 -17.06 -20.92
CA LYS A 10 -0.50 -17.97 -21.48
C LYS A 10 0.73 -17.21 -22.00
N ASP A 11 0.56 -15.97 -22.42
CA ASP A 11 1.58 -15.21 -23.13
C ASP A 11 2.59 -14.58 -22.17
N ASP A 12 2.11 -13.99 -21.07
CA ASP A 12 2.93 -13.25 -20.11
C ASP A 12 2.95 -13.87 -18.70
N ARG A 13 2.28 -15.02 -18.53
CA ARG A 13 2.10 -15.72 -17.24
C ARG A 13 1.44 -14.86 -16.15
N THR A 14 0.72 -13.81 -16.52
CA THR A 14 -0.08 -13.03 -15.57
C THR A 14 -1.29 -13.83 -15.09
N LEU A 15 -1.62 -13.68 -13.82
CA LEU A 15 -2.78 -14.30 -13.18
C LEU A 15 -3.96 -13.33 -13.26
N ILE A 16 -5.05 -13.76 -13.88
CA ILE A 16 -6.30 -13.00 -13.95
C ILE A 16 -7.26 -13.59 -12.92
N ARG A 17 -7.83 -12.74 -12.07
CA ARG A 17 -8.88 -13.11 -11.11
C ARG A 17 -10.14 -12.29 -11.35
N LYS A 18 -11.29 -12.97 -11.38
CA LYS A 18 -12.61 -12.35 -11.38
C LYS A 18 -13.08 -12.19 -9.95
N LYS A 19 -13.33 -10.95 -9.53
CA LYS A 19 -14.01 -10.62 -8.28
C LYS A 19 -15.52 -10.83 -8.44
N LYS A 20 -16.21 -11.07 -7.32
CA LYS A 20 -17.68 -11.24 -7.31
C LYS A 20 -18.44 -10.04 -7.86
N ASN A 21 -17.91 -8.84 -7.68
CA ASN A 21 -18.45 -7.60 -8.26
C ASN A 21 -18.23 -7.47 -9.77
N GLY A 22 -17.75 -8.52 -10.45
CA GLY A 22 -17.53 -8.54 -11.89
C GLY A 22 -16.18 -7.99 -12.35
N ARG A 23 -15.40 -7.31 -11.49
CA ARG A 23 -14.09 -6.77 -11.87
C ARG A 23 -13.07 -7.88 -12.13
N LEU A 24 -12.38 -7.79 -13.25
CA LEU A 24 -11.19 -8.59 -13.54
C LEU A 24 -9.95 -7.85 -13.01
N ILE A 25 -9.05 -8.57 -12.36
CA ILE A 25 -7.76 -8.06 -11.90
C ILE A 25 -6.67 -8.92 -12.51
N ALA A 26 -5.74 -8.30 -13.23
CA ALA A 26 -4.52 -8.94 -13.68
C ALA A 26 -3.44 -8.75 -12.59
N CYS A 27 -2.79 -9.82 -12.17
CA CYS A 27 -1.75 -9.83 -11.15
C CYS A 27 -0.57 -10.66 -11.66
N TRP A 28 0.68 -10.22 -11.53
CA TRP A 28 1.85 -11.07 -11.80
C TRP A 28 2.27 -11.92 -10.58
N VAL A 29 1.51 -11.89 -9.49
CA VAL A 29 1.71 -12.71 -8.28
C VAL A 29 0.36 -13.26 -7.78
N CYS A 30 0.39 -14.18 -6.79
CA CYS A 30 -0.82 -14.81 -6.24
C CYS A 30 -1.96 -13.79 -6.04
N PRO A 31 -3.19 -14.08 -6.50
CA PRO A 31 -4.34 -13.16 -6.42
C PRO A 31 -4.84 -12.90 -5.01
N CYS A 32 -4.20 -13.54 -4.03
CA CYS A 32 -4.42 -13.34 -2.63
C CYS A 32 -3.80 -12.00 -2.24
N CYS A 33 -4.56 -10.91 -2.43
CA CYS A 33 -4.15 -9.59 -1.97
C CYS A 33 -3.94 -9.66 -0.45
N ARG A 34 -2.67 -9.62 -0.05
CA ARG A 34 -2.25 -9.46 1.34
C ARG A 34 -1.87 -7.99 1.55
N PRO A 35 -2.46 -7.30 2.53
CA PRO A 35 -2.00 -5.97 2.89
C PRO A 35 -0.52 -6.05 3.24
N ARG A 36 0.28 -5.10 2.77
CA ARG A 36 1.72 -5.06 3.08
C ARG A 36 2.24 -3.64 3.21
N VAL A 37 3.37 -3.49 3.89
CA VAL A 37 4.19 -2.29 3.88
C VAL A 37 5.10 -2.36 2.66
N ILE A 38 5.05 -1.35 1.78
CA ILE A 38 5.93 -1.22 0.61
C ILE A 38 7.27 -0.62 1.04
N ALA A 39 7.22 0.41 1.88
CA ALA A 39 8.40 1.10 2.38
C ALA A 39 8.07 1.80 3.70
N SER A 40 9.11 2.06 4.49
CA SER A 40 9.00 2.82 5.74
C SER A 40 10.18 3.78 5.90
N LYS A 41 9.96 4.89 6.61
CA LYS A 41 10.98 5.87 6.93
C LYS A 41 10.63 6.63 8.21
N ILE A 42 11.61 6.86 9.08
CA ILE A 42 11.46 7.81 10.18
C ILE A 42 11.77 9.22 9.65
N THR A 43 10.84 10.14 9.86
CA THR A 43 10.97 11.56 9.46
C THR A 43 11.04 12.44 10.70
N ASN A 44 12.04 13.31 10.80
CA ASN A 44 12.15 14.25 11.92
C ASN A 44 12.89 15.52 11.47
N ARG A 45 12.30 16.68 11.76
CA ARG A 45 12.91 17.99 11.45
C ARG A 45 14.14 18.30 12.30
N SER A 46 14.16 17.86 13.55
CA SER A 46 15.22 18.14 14.52
C SER A 46 16.55 17.47 14.17
N ASN A 47 16.55 16.41 13.36
CA ASN A 47 17.75 15.69 12.91
C ASN A 47 17.99 15.79 11.39
N GLY A 48 17.24 16.65 10.68
CA GLY A 48 17.39 16.88 9.24
C GLY A 48 16.85 15.76 8.34
N THR A 49 15.97 14.89 8.85
CA THR A 49 15.38 13.77 8.08
C THR A 49 13.91 14.00 7.70
N GLU A 50 13.45 15.25 7.69
CA GLU A 50 12.05 15.59 7.42
C GLU A 50 11.56 15.19 6.01
N THR A 51 12.47 15.08 5.04
CA THR A 51 12.11 14.74 3.66
C THR A 51 12.28 13.25 3.38
N TRP A 52 11.21 12.61 2.89
CA TRP A 52 11.20 11.26 2.34
C TRP A 52 11.00 11.30 0.82
N THR A 53 12.05 10.98 0.06
CA THR A 53 11.96 10.80 -1.40
C THR A 53 11.25 9.50 -1.74
N LEU A 54 10.25 9.58 -2.63
CA LEU A 54 9.35 8.48 -2.99
C LEU A 54 9.48 8.06 -4.46
N THR A 55 10.35 8.71 -5.24
CA THR A 55 10.55 8.44 -6.67
C THR A 55 10.89 6.98 -6.97
N ALA A 56 11.58 6.29 -6.05
CA ALA A 56 11.89 4.86 -6.16
C ALA A 56 10.63 3.96 -6.20
N TYR A 57 9.47 4.48 -5.78
CA TYR A 57 8.20 3.76 -5.73
C TYR A 57 7.19 4.24 -6.78
N GLN A 58 7.59 5.07 -7.75
CA GLN A 58 6.67 5.57 -8.79
C GLN A 58 6.66 4.71 -10.07
N GLY A 59 7.43 3.63 -10.11
CA GLY A 59 7.50 2.70 -11.23
C GLY A 59 6.37 1.68 -11.27
N ASP A 60 6.43 0.82 -12.29
CA ASP A 60 5.54 -0.33 -12.42
C ASP A 60 5.93 -1.45 -11.44
N LYS A 61 4.99 -2.34 -11.16
CA LYS A 61 5.15 -3.53 -10.30
C LYS A 61 5.51 -3.26 -8.83
N ILE A 62 5.32 -2.02 -8.36
CA ILE A 62 5.57 -1.66 -6.96
C ILE A 62 4.42 -2.15 -6.06
N GLY A 63 3.18 -1.90 -6.48
CA GLY A 63 1.96 -2.32 -5.80
C GLY A 63 1.27 -3.49 -6.51
N LEU A 64 0.28 -4.09 -5.85
CA LEU A 64 -0.61 -5.08 -6.45
C LEU A 64 -1.76 -4.39 -7.19
N PRO A 65 -2.01 -4.78 -8.45
CA PRO A 65 -3.10 -4.22 -9.24
C PRO A 65 -4.45 -4.30 -8.55
N GLY A 66 -5.22 -3.21 -8.69
CA GLY A 66 -6.55 -3.11 -8.07
C GLY A 66 -6.52 -2.98 -6.54
N GLY A 67 -5.35 -2.78 -5.94
CA GLY A 67 -5.18 -2.36 -4.56
C GLY A 67 -5.33 -0.86 -4.38
N GLN A 68 -5.21 -0.42 -3.13
CA GLN A 68 -5.01 0.98 -2.78
C GLN A 68 -3.68 1.16 -2.09
N TRP A 69 -3.20 2.38 -2.06
CA TRP A 69 -2.01 2.74 -1.30
C TRP A 69 -2.27 3.94 -0.41
N ARG A 70 -1.48 4.05 0.65
CA ARG A 70 -1.49 5.23 1.52
C ARG A 70 -0.14 5.50 2.13
N ILE A 71 0.10 6.75 2.49
CA ILE A 71 1.21 7.15 3.37
C ILE A 71 0.60 7.55 4.71
N ARG A 72 1.14 6.98 5.79
CA ARG A 72 0.71 7.31 7.15
C ARG A 72 1.84 7.20 8.15
N ASP A 73 1.69 7.89 9.27
CA ASP A 73 2.47 7.64 10.47
C ASP A 73 1.82 6.46 11.21
N VAL A 74 2.63 5.49 11.65
CA VAL A 74 2.15 4.34 12.44
C VAL A 74 2.37 4.52 13.93
N GLY A 75 3.18 5.51 14.34
CA GLY A 75 3.59 5.74 15.70
C GLY A 75 4.72 4.81 16.15
N GLU A 76 5.49 5.27 17.12
CA GLU A 76 6.67 4.58 17.65
C GLU A 76 6.37 3.18 18.19
N ALA A 77 5.24 3.05 18.89
CA ALA A 77 4.84 1.78 19.50
C ALA A 77 4.67 0.68 18.45
N HIS A 78 3.99 0.97 17.34
CA HIS A 78 3.81 0.02 16.24
C HIS A 78 5.12 -0.24 15.49
N HIS A 79 5.94 0.81 15.30
CA HIS A 79 7.25 0.66 14.69
C HIS A 79 8.15 -0.31 15.46
N ASN A 80 8.14 -0.24 16.78
CA ASN A 80 8.94 -1.09 17.66
C ASN A 80 8.29 -2.47 17.91
N ASN A 81 6.97 -2.57 17.83
CA ASN A 81 6.21 -3.79 18.03
C ASN A 81 5.05 -3.88 17.01
N PRO A 82 5.17 -4.74 15.98
CA PRO A 82 4.12 -4.92 14.96
C PRO A 82 2.75 -5.33 15.51
N GLU A 83 2.69 -5.93 16.70
CA GLU A 83 1.45 -6.31 17.38
C GLU A 83 0.78 -5.12 18.13
N ALA A 84 1.52 -4.03 18.33
CA ALA A 84 0.96 -2.83 18.94
C ALA A 84 0.01 -2.12 17.97
N SER A 85 -0.97 -1.41 18.53
CA SER A 85 -1.88 -0.59 17.73
C SER A 85 -1.14 0.59 17.10
N CYS A 86 -1.49 0.93 15.87
CA CYS A 86 -0.97 2.16 15.27
C CYS A 86 -1.76 3.37 15.72
N SER A 87 -1.08 4.50 15.86
CA SER A 87 -1.66 5.72 16.45
C SER A 87 -1.45 6.98 15.62
N GLY A 88 -0.77 6.91 14.48
CA GLY A 88 -0.44 8.07 13.65
C GLY A 88 -1.47 8.40 12.57
N SER A 89 -1.32 9.60 12.01
CA SER A 89 -2.20 10.18 10.98
C SER A 89 -1.94 9.63 9.58
N GLN A 90 -2.98 9.64 8.74
CA GLN A 90 -2.87 9.39 7.30
C GLN A 90 -2.65 10.71 6.55
N TYR A 91 -1.73 10.71 5.58
CA TYR A 91 -1.38 11.92 4.82
C TYR A 91 -1.78 11.86 3.35
N TYR A 92 -1.59 10.71 2.70
CA TYR A 92 -1.89 10.52 1.28
C TYR A 92 -2.55 9.17 1.06
N THR A 93 -3.40 9.09 0.04
CA THR A 93 -4.02 7.84 -0.40
C THR A 93 -4.24 7.88 -1.91
N GLY A 94 -4.26 6.72 -2.54
CA GLY A 94 -4.53 6.61 -3.97
C GLY A 94 -4.76 5.17 -4.42
N THR A 95 -5.01 5.01 -5.72
CA THR A 95 -5.22 3.71 -6.34
C THR A 95 -3.91 3.11 -6.84
N ILE A 96 -3.86 1.78 -6.96
CA ILE A 96 -2.81 1.08 -7.68
C ILE A 96 -3.40 0.61 -9.00
N ASP A 97 -2.80 1.05 -10.11
CA ASP A 97 -3.29 0.72 -11.45
C ASP A 97 -2.98 -0.73 -11.86
N GLU A 98 -3.36 -1.08 -13.10
CA GLU A 98 -3.16 -2.43 -13.64
C GLU A 98 -1.69 -2.86 -13.78
N ASN A 99 -0.77 -1.90 -13.89
CA ASN A 99 0.66 -2.14 -13.96
C ASN A 99 1.32 -2.19 -12.57
N GLY A 100 0.56 -1.93 -11.49
CA GLY A 100 1.07 -1.90 -10.14
C GLY A 100 1.71 -0.58 -9.76
N LYS A 101 1.44 0.47 -10.54
CA LYS A 101 1.94 1.80 -10.27
C LYS A 101 1.04 2.50 -9.27
N LEU A 102 1.68 3.17 -8.30
CA LEU A 102 1.02 3.96 -7.28
C LEU A 102 0.56 5.29 -7.88
N THR A 103 -0.63 5.29 -8.50
CA THR A 103 -1.15 6.48 -9.19
C THR A 103 -1.28 7.66 -8.23
N GLY A 104 -0.71 8.80 -8.62
CA GLY A 104 -0.73 10.04 -7.83
C GLY A 104 0.25 10.09 -6.66
N LEU A 105 1.17 9.13 -6.52
CA LEU A 105 2.20 9.16 -5.48
C LEU A 105 3.10 10.39 -5.69
N PRO A 106 3.22 11.32 -4.71
CA PRO A 106 4.09 12.48 -4.84
C PRO A 106 5.57 12.05 -4.86
N ASP A 107 6.43 12.86 -5.48
CA ASP A 107 7.88 12.59 -5.58
C ASP A 107 8.56 12.56 -4.20
N LYS A 108 8.00 13.28 -3.24
CA LYS A 108 8.49 13.37 -1.87
C LYS A 108 7.36 13.64 -0.88
N PHE A 109 7.56 13.17 0.34
CA PHE A 109 6.82 13.57 1.53
C PHE A 109 7.73 14.43 2.41
N VAL A 110 7.24 15.55 2.93
CA VAL A 110 7.99 16.42 3.85
C VAL A 110 7.21 16.54 5.14
N SER A 111 7.79 16.09 6.25
CA SER A 111 7.19 16.28 7.56
C SER A 111 7.38 17.72 8.04
N ASN A 112 6.32 18.29 8.61
CA ASN A 112 6.35 19.65 9.16
C ASN A 112 6.44 19.67 10.70
N TYR A 113 6.46 18.49 11.33
CA TYR A 113 6.51 18.31 12.78
C TYR A 113 7.94 18.11 13.30
N SER A 114 8.15 18.46 14.57
CA SER A 114 9.45 18.40 15.26
C SER A 114 9.76 17.04 15.90
N TYR A 115 8.80 16.11 15.93
CA TYR A 115 8.95 14.77 16.49
C TYR A 115 9.28 13.73 15.40
N ASN A 116 9.66 12.51 15.83
CA ASN A 116 9.84 11.36 14.96
C ASN A 116 8.50 10.87 14.39
N GLY A 117 8.23 11.13 13.11
CA GLY A 117 7.13 10.48 12.39
C GLY A 117 7.59 9.13 11.86
N TYR A 118 6.95 8.05 12.31
CA TYR A 118 7.27 6.68 11.91
C TYR A 118 6.43 6.34 10.68
N MET A 119 6.92 6.76 9.50
CA MET A 119 6.13 6.76 8.27
C MET A 119 6.16 5.42 7.57
N GLU A 120 5.03 5.04 7.00
CA GLU A 120 4.89 3.88 6.13
C GLU A 120 4.11 4.21 4.85
N LEU A 121 4.61 3.70 3.74
CA LEU A 121 3.91 3.57 2.47
C LEU A 121 3.31 2.17 2.45
N GLN A 122 1.99 2.10 2.61
CA GLN A 122 1.25 0.85 2.75
C GLN A 122 0.46 0.55 1.49
N GLN A 123 0.29 -0.74 1.22
CA GLN A 123 -0.66 -1.27 0.26
C GLN A 123 -1.84 -1.90 1.00
N GLY A 124 -3.03 -1.41 0.68
CA GLY A 124 -4.31 -1.91 1.13
C GLY A 124 -4.96 -2.81 0.09
N CYS A 125 -5.70 -3.79 0.59
CA CYS A 125 -6.42 -4.75 -0.21
C CYS A 125 -7.91 -4.44 -0.18
N VAL A 126 -8.42 -3.99 -1.33
CA VAL A 126 -9.86 -3.77 -1.53
C VAL A 126 -10.59 -5.11 -1.46
N GLN A 127 -11.43 -5.25 -0.44
CA GLN A 127 -12.27 -6.40 -0.16
C GLN A 127 -13.48 -6.44 -1.10
N GLU A 128 -14.31 -7.47 -0.97
CA GLU A 128 -15.50 -7.65 -1.81
C GLU A 128 -16.61 -6.64 -1.48
N ASP A 129 -16.72 -6.23 -0.21
CA ASP A 129 -17.66 -5.22 0.29
C ASP A 129 -17.23 -3.78 -0.01
N GLY A 130 -16.10 -3.59 -0.70
CA GLY A 130 -15.51 -2.29 -1.00
C GLY A 130 -14.65 -1.71 0.13
N SER A 131 -14.62 -2.32 1.30
CA SER A 131 -13.70 -1.94 2.38
C SER A 131 -12.25 -2.20 1.96
N VAL A 132 -11.30 -1.51 2.60
CA VAL A 132 -9.88 -1.72 2.35
C VAL A 132 -9.23 -2.28 3.59
N LYS A 133 -8.71 -3.51 3.47
CA LYS A 133 -7.90 -4.11 4.52
C LYS A 133 -6.48 -3.55 4.42
N TRP A 134 -6.04 -2.88 5.46
CA TRP A 134 -4.69 -2.31 5.55
C TRP A 134 -3.80 -3.16 6.45
N PRO A 135 -2.45 -3.03 6.33
CA PRO A 135 -1.52 -3.64 7.28
C PRO A 135 -1.80 -3.16 8.69
N CYS A 136 -2.03 -1.85 8.82
CA CYS A 136 -2.52 -1.27 10.04
C CYS A 136 -4.05 -1.05 9.97
N PRO A 137 -4.85 -1.75 10.79
CA PRO A 137 -6.31 -1.75 10.65
C PRO A 137 -6.99 -0.43 11.03
N ASN A 138 -6.32 0.50 11.71
CA ASN A 138 -6.91 1.76 12.17
C ASN A 138 -6.09 2.99 11.71
N GLY A 139 -6.79 3.96 11.13
CA GLY A 139 -6.26 5.24 10.64
C GLY A 139 -7.21 5.85 9.63
#